data_AF-V4B067-F1
#
_entry.id   AF-V4B067-F1
#
_cell.length_a   1.000
_cell.length_b   1.000
_cell.length_c   1.000
_cell.angle_alpha   90.00
_cell.angle_beta   90.00
_cell.angle_gamma   90.00
#
_symmetry.space_group_name_H-M   'P 1'
#
loop_
_entity.id
_entity.type
_entity.pdbx_description
1 polymer ?
#
loop_
_entity_poly.entity_id
_entity_poly.type
_entity_poly.pdbx_seq_one_letter_code
_entity_poly.pdbx_strand_id
1 'polypeptide(L)'
;MLYLQLEKASVDLSNMAVIYCVDVDSVPVYTQYFDITLIPSTLFFFNAQHMKVDWGSQDNTKYIGNFKKKQHFIDVIETIYRGAMKGKFMVTSPLDPRDIYKYDLLYKEI
;
A
#
# COMPACT_ATOMS: atom_id res chain seq x y z
N MET A 1 4.81 2.61 -16.16
CA MET A 1 3.33 2.45 -16.17
C MET A 1 2.69 2.74 -14.81
N LEU A 2 3.23 2.22 -13.68
CA LEU A 2 2.75 2.55 -12.32
C LEU A 2 2.80 4.06 -12.00
N TYR A 3 3.92 4.72 -12.31
CA TYR A 3 4.12 6.16 -12.05
C TYR A 3 2.97 7.02 -12.62
N LEU A 4 2.55 6.73 -13.86
CA LEU A 4 1.47 7.46 -14.54
C LEU A 4 0.10 7.26 -13.86
N GLN A 5 -0.15 6.10 -13.25
CA GLN A 5 -1.40 5.84 -12.53
C GLN A 5 -1.45 6.59 -11.20
N LEU A 6 -0.33 6.62 -10.47
CA LEU A 6 -0.21 7.36 -9.21
C LEU A 6 -0.33 8.87 -9.44
N GLU A 7 0.35 9.39 -10.46
CA GLU A 7 0.26 10.80 -10.85
C GLU A 7 -1.18 11.21 -11.17
N LYS A 8 -1.89 10.42 -11.99
CA LYS A 8 -3.30 10.67 -12.32
C LYS A 8 -4.24 10.62 -11.11
N ALA A 9 -3.94 9.78 -10.11
CA ALA A 9 -4.74 9.69 -8.89
C ALA A 9 -4.38 10.79 -7.88
N SER A 10 -3.15 11.33 -7.93
CA SER A 10 -2.65 12.31 -6.95
C SER A 10 -3.53 13.56 -6.87
N VAL A 11 -4.06 14.03 -8.02
CA VAL A 11 -4.95 15.18 -8.09
C VAL A 11 -6.27 14.89 -7.37
N ASP A 12 -6.89 13.75 -7.68
CA ASP A 12 -8.16 13.31 -7.07
C ASP A 12 -8.02 13.06 -5.56
N LEU A 13 -6.82 12.65 -5.11
CA LEU A 13 -6.52 12.29 -3.73
C LEU A 13 -5.90 13.42 -2.90
N SER A 14 -5.68 14.59 -3.48
CA SER A 14 -4.91 15.69 -2.87
C SER A 14 -5.44 16.16 -1.50
N ASN A 15 -6.74 16.00 -1.24
CA ASN A 15 -7.35 16.33 0.07
C ASN A 15 -7.22 15.22 1.12
N MET A 16 -6.73 14.04 0.76
CA MET A 16 -6.67 12.85 1.63
C MET A 16 -5.26 12.25 1.76
N ALA A 17 -4.42 12.36 0.72
CA ALA A 17 -3.11 11.73 0.69
C ALA A 17 -2.08 12.53 -0.11
N VAL A 18 -0.82 12.37 0.27
CA VAL A 18 0.35 12.79 -0.50
C VAL A 18 1.12 11.52 -0.86
N ILE A 19 1.54 11.40 -2.12
CA ILE A 19 2.17 10.19 -2.66
C ILE A 19 3.64 10.48 -2.92
N TYR A 20 4.52 9.62 -2.40
CA TYR A 20 5.96 9.68 -2.63
C TYR A 20 6.44 8.40 -3.31
N CYS A 21 7.30 8.55 -4.33
CA CYS A 21 8.04 7.45 -4.91
C CYS A 21 9.41 7.39 -4.24
N VAL A 22 9.79 6.22 -3.74
CA VAL A 22 11.05 6.00 -3.01
C VAL A 22 11.86 4.94 -3.74
N ASP A 23 13.12 5.25 -4.00
CA ASP A 23 14.10 4.30 -4.52
C ASP A 23 14.58 3.40 -3.37
N VAL A 24 14.29 2.10 -3.45
CA VAL A 24 14.58 1.12 -2.39
C VAL A 24 16.08 0.98 -2.10
N ASP A 25 16.93 1.24 -3.11
CA ASP A 25 18.38 1.17 -2.97
C ASP A 25 18.94 2.35 -2.17
N SER A 26 18.19 3.47 -2.14
CA SER A 26 18.57 4.69 -1.40
C SER A 26 18.19 4.66 0.09
N VAL A 27 17.33 3.72 0.52
CA VAL A 27 16.78 3.65 1.90
C VAL A 27 16.90 2.25 2.52
N PRO A 28 18.10 1.64 2.56
CA PRO A 28 18.28 0.24 2.94
C PRO A 28 17.74 -0.12 4.34
N VAL A 29 17.79 0.83 5.29
CA VAL A 29 17.24 0.65 6.65
C VAL A 29 15.74 0.38 6.62
N TYR A 30 14.98 1.14 5.82
CA TYR A 30 13.54 0.97 5.70
C TYR A 30 13.17 -0.23 4.82
N THR A 31 13.95 -0.47 3.76
CA THR A 31 13.81 -1.66 2.92
C THR A 31 13.93 -2.94 3.75
N GLN A 32 14.93 -3.01 4.64
CA GLN A 32 15.10 -4.13 5.57
C GLN A 32 14.00 -4.17 6.64
N TYR A 33 13.67 -3.01 7.25
CA TYR A 33 12.67 -2.94 8.32
C TYR A 33 11.28 -3.42 7.89
N PHE A 34 10.86 -3.06 6.67
CA PHE A 34 9.57 -3.47 6.10
C PHE A 34 9.62 -4.78 5.31
N ASP A 35 10.78 -5.44 5.28
CA ASP A 35 11.01 -6.66 4.52
C ASP A 35 10.55 -6.53 3.04
N ILE A 36 11.03 -5.48 2.37
CA ILE A 36 10.71 -5.21 0.97
C ILE A 36 11.59 -6.10 0.09
N THR A 37 11.07 -7.27 -0.25
CA THR A 37 11.70 -8.25 -1.15
C THR A 37 11.16 -8.18 -2.58
N LEU A 38 9.90 -7.72 -2.73
CA LEU A 38 9.22 -7.57 -4.01
C LEU A 38 8.85 -6.11 -4.25
N ILE A 39 9.18 -5.62 -5.44
CA ILE A 39 8.82 -4.28 -5.91
C ILE A 39 7.79 -4.36 -7.04
N PRO A 40 6.84 -3.42 -7.12
CA PRO A 40 6.63 -2.31 -6.18
C PRO A 40 5.98 -2.78 -4.88
N SER A 41 6.35 -2.13 -3.76
CA SER A 41 5.70 -2.28 -2.45
C SER A 41 5.23 -0.91 -1.97
N THR A 42 3.96 -0.81 -1.58
CA THR A 42 3.35 0.45 -1.11
C THR A 42 3.07 0.36 0.38
N LEU A 43 3.54 1.36 1.12
CA LEU A 43 3.33 1.53 2.56
C LEU A 43 2.41 2.73 2.79
N PHE A 44 1.60 2.68 3.85
CA PHE A 44 0.65 3.74 4.17
C PHE A 44 0.93 4.29 5.57
N PHE A 45 0.92 5.62 5.70
CA PHE A 45 1.15 6.28 6.98
C PHE A 45 0.10 7.38 7.21
N PHE A 46 -0.30 7.57 8.46
CA PHE A 46 -1.16 8.65 8.89
C PHE A 46 -0.65 9.18 10.23
N ASN A 47 -0.35 10.48 10.33
CA ASN A 47 0.24 11.11 11.53
C ASN A 47 1.44 10.31 12.11
N ALA A 48 2.40 9.95 11.24
CA ALA A 48 3.58 9.14 11.54
C ALA A 48 3.30 7.69 12.02
N GLN A 49 2.04 7.25 12.01
CA GLN A 49 1.66 5.89 12.34
C GLN A 49 1.52 5.06 11.07
N HIS A 50 2.10 3.86 11.09
CA HIS A 50 1.99 2.92 9.98
C HIS A 50 0.59 2.31 9.94
N MET A 51 -0.10 2.50 8.83
CA MET A 51 -1.45 2.00 8.58
C MET A 51 -1.38 0.62 7.92
N LYS A 52 -1.95 -0.37 8.58
CA LYS A 52 -2.09 -1.72 8.04
C LYS A 52 -3.41 -1.88 7.28
N VAL A 53 -3.44 -2.80 6.33
CA VAL A 53 -4.66 -3.12 5.59
C VAL A 53 -4.79 -4.63 5.51
N ASP A 54 -5.95 -5.15 5.90
CA ASP A 54 -6.31 -6.54 5.69
C ASP A 54 -6.62 -6.75 4.20
N TRP A 55 -5.66 -7.38 3.50
CA TRP A 55 -5.81 -7.73 2.08
C TRP A 55 -6.40 -9.14 1.88
N GLY A 56 -6.71 -9.87 2.95
CA GLY A 56 -6.96 -11.31 2.89
C GLY A 56 -5.68 -12.13 2.61
N SER A 57 -4.50 -11.55 2.80
CA SER A 57 -3.19 -12.21 2.75
C SER A 57 -2.58 -12.32 4.15
N GLN A 58 -1.41 -12.96 4.26
CA GLN A 58 -0.70 -13.05 5.55
C GLN A 58 -0.01 -11.73 5.94
N ASP A 59 0.36 -10.91 4.97
CA ASP A 59 1.08 -9.65 5.19
C ASP A 59 0.17 -8.44 4.98
N ASN A 60 -0.19 -7.79 6.08
CA ASN A 60 -1.03 -6.59 6.12
C ASN A 60 -0.21 -5.29 6.20
N THR A 61 1.12 -5.37 6.19
CA THR A 61 2.03 -4.25 6.41
C THR A 61 2.28 -3.43 5.15
N LYS A 62 2.17 -4.05 3.98
CA LYS A 62 2.44 -3.45 2.68
C LYS A 62 1.50 -4.00 1.63
N TYR A 63 1.24 -3.21 0.59
CA TYR A 63 0.60 -3.70 -0.63
C TYR A 63 1.68 -4.02 -1.66
N ILE A 64 1.77 -5.27 -2.11
CA ILE A 64 2.74 -5.69 -3.12
C ILE A 64 2.09 -5.73 -4.50
N GLY A 65 2.73 -5.12 -5.48
CA GLY A 65 2.29 -5.07 -6.86
C GLY A 65 1.53 -3.80 -7.24
N ASN A 66 0.89 -3.84 -8.41
CA ASN A 66 0.18 -2.69 -8.97
C ASN A 66 -1.33 -2.80 -8.72
N PHE A 67 -2.00 -1.65 -8.60
CA PHE A 67 -3.46 -1.60 -8.67
C PHE A 67 -3.93 -1.79 -10.11
N LYS A 68 -4.92 -2.68 -10.33
CA LYS A 68 -5.44 -2.94 -11.68
C LYS A 68 -6.05 -1.70 -12.35
N LYS A 69 -6.66 -0.80 -11.56
CA LYS A 69 -7.36 0.40 -12.02
C LYS A 69 -7.04 1.59 -11.11
N LYS A 70 -7.12 2.81 -11.66
CA LYS A 70 -7.00 4.06 -10.88
C LYS A 70 -7.96 4.09 -9.69
N GLN A 71 -9.22 3.69 -9.93
CA GLN A 71 -10.26 3.71 -8.89
C GLN A 71 -9.94 2.79 -7.71
N HIS A 72 -9.33 1.63 -7.95
CA HIS A 72 -8.96 0.71 -6.86
C HIS A 72 -7.97 1.36 -5.89
N PHE A 73 -7.01 2.12 -6.42
CA PHE A 73 -6.08 2.88 -5.58
C PHE A 73 -6.80 3.98 -4.81
N ILE A 74 -7.72 4.72 -5.45
CA ILE A 74 -8.52 5.75 -4.80
C ILE A 74 -9.35 5.18 -3.64
N ASP A 75 -10.05 4.07 -3.87
CA ASP A 75 -10.91 3.42 -2.88
C ASP A 75 -10.12 2.95 -1.64
N VAL A 76 -8.91 2.41 -1.87
CA VAL A 76 -7.99 2.00 -0.79
C VAL A 76 -7.56 3.22 0.03
N ILE A 77 -7.16 4.31 -0.61
CA ILE A 77 -6.74 5.53 0.10
C ILE A 77 -7.90 6.13 0.89
N GLU A 78 -9.11 6.18 0.33
CA GLU A 78 -10.30 6.65 1.04
C GLU A 78 -10.61 5.79 2.26
N THR A 79 -10.50 4.47 2.12
CA THR A 79 -10.74 3.52 3.22
C THR A 79 -9.75 3.71 4.36
N ILE A 80 -8.45 3.87 4.04
CA ILE A 80 -7.39 4.15 5.00
C ILE A 80 -7.63 5.50 5.68
N TYR A 81 -7.87 6.56 4.91
CA TYR A 81 -8.10 7.90 5.43
C TYR A 81 -9.28 7.94 6.41
N ARG A 82 -10.44 7.37 6.03
CA ARG A 82 -11.62 7.30 6.89
C ARG A 82 -11.38 6.45 8.15
N GLY A 83 -10.60 5.38 8.03
CA GLY A 83 -10.23 4.54 9.17
C GLY A 83 -9.31 5.28 10.15
N ALA A 84 -8.27 5.92 9.64
CA ALA A 84 -7.29 6.65 10.43
C ALA A 84 -7.91 7.88 11.12
N MET A 85 -8.82 8.60 10.44
CA MET A 85 -9.60 9.69 11.05
C MET A 85 -10.47 9.24 12.23
N LYS A 86 -10.77 7.93 12.33
CA LYS A 86 -11.49 7.31 13.46
C LYS A 86 -10.54 6.66 14.49
N GLY A 87 -9.23 6.90 14.39
CA GLY A 87 -8.22 6.35 15.30
C GLY A 87 -7.90 4.87 15.08
N LYS A 88 -8.25 4.29 13.92
CA LYS A 88 -7.85 2.92 13.58
C LYS A 88 -6.41 2.89 13.08
N PHE A 89 -5.70 1.80 13.39
CA PHE A 89 -4.36 1.49 12.88
C PHE A 89 -4.39 0.43 11.77
N MET A 90 -5.55 -0.18 11.55
CA MET A 90 -5.77 -1.21 10.55
C MET A 90 -7.19 -1.07 9.97
N VAL A 91 -7.31 -1.25 8.66
CA VAL A 91 -8.58 -1.26 7.93
C VAL A 91 -8.71 -2.51 7.08
N THR A 92 -9.91 -2.86 6.67
CA THR A 92 -10.13 -3.95 5.71
C THR A 92 -10.10 -3.39 4.29
N SER A 93 -9.42 -4.07 3.37
CA SER A 93 -9.36 -3.68 1.97
C SER A 93 -10.77 -3.57 1.38
N PRO A 94 -11.06 -2.52 0.58
CA PRO A 94 -12.33 -2.40 -0.16
C PRO A 94 -12.33 -3.22 -1.46
N LEU A 95 -11.19 -3.79 -1.84
CA LEU A 95 -11.02 -4.46 -3.13
C LEU A 95 -11.64 -5.85 -3.12
N ASP A 96 -12.16 -6.28 -4.27
CA ASP A 96 -12.51 -7.67 -4.51
C ASP A 96 -11.25 -8.55 -4.34
N PRO A 97 -11.29 -9.66 -3.59
CA PRO A 97 -10.14 -10.55 -3.43
C PRO A 97 -9.54 -11.08 -4.74
N ARG A 98 -10.31 -11.09 -5.84
CA ARG A 98 -9.85 -11.44 -7.19
C ARG A 98 -9.01 -10.35 -7.84
N ASP A 99 -9.10 -9.14 -7.32
CA ASP A 99 -8.38 -7.95 -7.77
C ASP A 99 -7.11 -7.64 -6.98
N ILE A 100 -6.88 -8.37 -5.90
CA ILE A 100 -5.66 -8.30 -5.10
C ILE A 100 -4.60 -9.20 -5.75
N TYR A 101 -3.41 -8.64 -5.97
CA TYR A 101 -2.30 -9.40 -6.53
C TYR A 101 -1.89 -10.51 -5.57
N LYS A 102 -1.94 -11.76 -6.05
CA LYS A 102 -1.50 -12.93 -5.28
C LYS A 102 -0.06 -13.23 -5.64
N TYR A 103 0.78 -13.33 -4.62
CA TYR A 103 2.16 -13.77 -4.74
C TYR A 103 2.36 -14.92 -3.74
N ASP A 104 3.08 -15.95 -4.15
CA ASP A 104 3.49 -17.01 -3.23
C ASP A 104 4.69 -16.49 -2.45
N LEU A 105 4.50 -16.27 -1.15
CA LEU A 105 5.61 -16.10 -0.22
C LEU A 105 6.33 -17.45 -0.13
N LEU A 106 7.33 -17.64 -1.00
CA LEU A 106 8.29 -18.73 -0.84
C LEU A 106 9.15 -18.41 0.37
N TYR A 107 8.68 -18.76 1.57
CA TYR A 107 9.55 -18.89 2.71
C TYR A 107 10.58 -19.95 2.35
N LYS A 108 11.81 -19.54 2.03
CA LYS A 108 12.94 -20.45 2.11
C LYS A 108 13.09 -20.74 3.60
N GLU A 109 12.70 -21.94 4.00
CA GLU A 109 13.10 -22.50 5.29
C GLU A 109 14.61 -22.32 5.40
N ILE A 110 15.04 -21.55 6.40
CA ILE A 110 16.44 -21.44 6.83
C ILE A 110 16.65 -22.51 7.89
#